data_AF-A0A7V3MKD3-F1
#
_entry.id   AF-A0A7V3MKD3-F1
#
_cell.length_a   1.000
_cell.length_b   1.000
_cell.length_c   1.000
_cell.angle_alpha   90.00
_cell.angle_beta   90.00
_cell.angle_gamma   90.00
#
_symmetry.space_group_name_H-M   'P 1'
#
loop_
_entity.id
_entity.type
_entity.pdbx_description
1 polymer ?
#
loop_
_entity_poly.entity_id
_entity_poly.type
_entity_poly.pdbx_seq_one_letter_code
_entity_poly.pdbx_strand_id
1 'polypeptide(L)'
;MAERTARVGWQGVTVEAPTDWSLVGVNGDAKKGYFRVDSPVASALEVKWEQGAAKKPDLMAKAREYLSTIEKSVRKKKLRFTRDIKADKDGENSVRFWWRSDRLGQGRILYCEKCNRVIVAQAIVARDENIAGVVAAILDSIADHREDGWVDWGLYELVFAVPPGYVLDKQKLMSGYLGLFFKRGPRTISVERWGLANTLLAGDDMQT
;
A
#
# COMPACT_ATOMS: atom_id res chain seq x y z
N MET A 1 -22.01 4.20 11.63
CA MET A 1 -22.04 3.80 10.21
C MET A 1 -20.69 3.19 9.90
N ALA A 2 -20.63 2.01 9.30
CA ALA A 2 -19.34 1.43 8.90
C ALA A 2 -18.71 2.33 7.84
N GLU A 3 -17.45 2.69 8.04
CA GLU A 3 -16.68 3.49 7.09
C GLU A 3 -16.51 2.67 5.79
N ARG A 4 -16.82 3.28 4.64
CA ARG A 4 -16.66 2.60 3.35
C ARG A 4 -15.17 2.52 3.02
N THR A 5 -14.70 1.34 2.68
CA THR A 5 -13.33 1.11 2.24
C THR A 5 -13.26 0.78 0.76
N ALA A 6 -12.11 1.05 0.15
CA ALA A 6 -11.76 0.66 -1.20
C ALA A 6 -10.38 0.01 -1.22
N ARG A 7 -10.21 -0.94 -2.14
CA ARG A 7 -8.94 -1.60 -2.40
C ARG A 7 -7.96 -0.64 -3.08
N VAL A 8 -6.81 -0.46 -2.45
CA VAL A 8 -5.65 0.19 -3.03
C VAL A 8 -4.56 -0.86 -3.21
N GLY A 9 -3.89 -0.87 -4.35
CA GLY A 9 -2.88 -1.88 -4.62
C GLY A 9 -1.93 -1.55 -5.75
N TRP A 10 -0.69 -1.98 -5.57
CA TRP A 10 0.40 -1.84 -6.54
C TRP A 10 1.24 -3.11 -6.57
N GLN A 11 1.47 -3.67 -7.76
CA GLN A 11 2.32 -4.86 -7.96
C GLN A 11 1.92 -6.06 -7.08
N GLY A 12 0.61 -6.26 -6.88
CA GLY A 12 0.05 -7.34 -6.08
C GLY A 12 0.05 -7.11 -4.56
N VAL A 13 0.68 -6.04 -4.07
CA VAL A 13 0.53 -5.61 -2.67
C VAL A 13 -0.70 -4.74 -2.56
N THR A 14 -1.64 -5.11 -1.71
CA THR A 14 -2.94 -4.47 -1.55
C THR A 14 -3.24 -4.15 -0.09
N VAL A 15 -4.16 -3.21 0.10
CA VAL A 15 -4.72 -2.80 1.38
C VAL A 15 -6.14 -2.27 1.15
N GLU A 16 -7.00 -2.38 2.15
CA GLU A 16 -8.29 -1.70 2.19
C GLU A 16 -8.10 -0.37 2.95
N ALA A 17 -8.40 0.74 2.28
CA ALA A 17 -8.29 2.09 2.86
C ALA A 17 -9.66 2.81 2.77
N PRO A 18 -9.94 3.80 3.63
CA PRO A 18 -11.17 4.60 3.51
C PRO A 18 -11.32 5.20 2.11
N THR A 19 -12.54 5.26 1.59
CA THR A 19 -12.80 5.69 0.19
C THR A 19 -12.40 7.13 -0.13
N ASP A 20 -12.27 7.97 0.88
CA ASP A 20 -11.82 9.36 0.77
C ASP A 20 -10.29 9.49 0.78
N TRP A 21 -9.56 8.40 1.04
CA TRP A 21 -8.10 8.37 0.96
C TRP A 21 -7.65 8.13 -0.49
N SER A 22 -6.62 8.86 -0.91
CA SER A 22 -6.13 8.85 -2.29
C SER A 22 -4.72 8.30 -2.39
N LEU A 23 -4.49 7.43 -3.38
CA LEU A 23 -3.15 6.97 -3.75
C LEU A 23 -2.35 8.15 -4.31
N VAL A 24 -1.35 8.66 -3.58
CA VAL A 24 -0.57 9.86 -3.96
C VAL A 24 0.85 9.55 -4.41
N GLY A 25 1.32 8.32 -4.22
CA GLY A 25 2.66 7.93 -4.63
C GLY A 25 2.75 6.43 -4.90
N VAL A 26 3.42 6.08 -5.99
CA VAL A 26 3.77 4.69 -6.34
C VAL A 26 5.19 4.66 -6.88
N ASN A 27 5.93 3.59 -6.59
CA ASN A 27 7.24 3.35 -7.16
C ASN A 27 7.59 1.86 -7.14
N GLY A 28 8.50 1.46 -8.01
CA GLY A 28 9.12 0.14 -8.02
C GLY A 28 8.29 -0.95 -8.69
N ASP A 29 8.72 -2.18 -8.47
CA ASP A 29 8.25 -3.39 -9.14
C ASP A 29 7.82 -4.48 -8.15
N ALA A 30 7.54 -5.69 -8.63
CA ALA A 30 7.15 -6.81 -7.81
C ALA A 30 8.21 -7.23 -6.76
N LYS A 31 9.50 -6.95 -6.99
CA LYS A 31 10.59 -7.30 -6.06
C LYS A 31 10.83 -6.22 -5.04
N LYS A 32 10.77 -4.95 -5.42
CA LYS A 32 10.96 -3.83 -4.49
C LYS A 32 10.11 -2.66 -4.92
N GLY A 33 9.26 -2.17 -4.03
CA GLY A 33 8.41 -1.06 -4.35
C GLY A 33 7.76 -0.41 -3.14
N TYR A 34 6.89 0.53 -3.47
CA TYR A 34 6.28 1.42 -2.52
C TYR A 34 4.96 1.94 -3.07
N PHE A 35 3.99 2.13 -2.17
CA PHE A 35 2.92 3.07 -2.41
C PHE A 35 2.56 3.88 -1.16
N ARG A 36 1.91 5.01 -1.38
CA ARG A 36 1.42 5.92 -0.34
C ARG A 36 -0.01 6.34 -0.61
N VAL A 37 -0.84 6.28 0.42
CA VAL A 37 -2.22 6.72 0.41
C VAL A 37 -2.39 7.82 1.44
N ASP A 38 -2.86 8.99 1.03
CA ASP A 38 -3.08 10.13 1.93
C ASP A 38 -4.57 10.30 2.21
N SER A 39 -4.91 10.59 3.46
CA SER A 39 -6.23 11.08 3.85
C SER A 39 -6.45 12.52 3.35
N PRO A 40 -7.70 13.02 3.33
CA PRO A 40 -7.98 14.43 3.04
C PRO A 40 -7.38 15.44 4.05
N VAL A 41 -6.90 14.96 5.20
CA VAL A 41 -6.36 15.77 6.29
C VAL A 41 -4.84 15.55 6.43
N ALA A 42 -4.33 15.14 7.59
CA ALA A 42 -2.89 15.06 7.85
C ALA A 42 -2.35 13.62 7.96
N SER A 43 -3.24 12.63 7.84
CA SER A 43 -2.91 11.21 7.95
C SER A 43 -2.54 10.57 6.63
N ALA A 44 -1.68 9.54 6.71
CA ALA A 44 -1.23 8.81 5.55
C ALA A 44 -0.84 7.37 5.88
N LEU A 45 -1.03 6.48 4.92
CA LEU A 45 -0.53 5.11 4.92
C LEU A 45 0.64 5.01 3.94
N GLU A 46 1.76 4.48 4.42
CA GLU A 46 2.91 4.11 3.60
C GLU A 46 3.07 2.59 3.62
N VAL A 47 3.23 1.98 2.44
CA VAL A 47 3.49 0.55 2.30
C VAL A 47 4.72 0.36 1.43
N LYS A 48 5.73 -0.32 1.95
CA LYS A 48 6.98 -0.65 1.26
C LYS A 48 7.14 -2.15 1.24
N TRP A 49 7.66 -2.69 0.14
CA TRP A 49 8.05 -4.10 0.09
C TRP A 49 9.41 -4.30 -0.54
N GLU A 50 10.00 -5.42 -0.18
CA GLU A 50 11.25 -5.91 -0.73
C GLU A 50 11.26 -7.44 -0.75
N GLN A 51 11.92 -8.01 -1.76
CA GLN A 51 12.21 -9.42 -1.82
C GLN A 51 13.13 -9.80 -0.65
N GLY A 52 12.73 -10.82 0.09
CA GLY A 52 13.50 -11.43 1.15
C GLY A 52 14.76 -12.12 0.63
N ALA A 53 15.69 -12.36 1.55
CA ALA A 53 16.88 -13.17 1.30
C ALA A 53 16.50 -14.67 1.24
N ALA A 54 17.50 -15.54 1.05
CA ALA A 54 17.31 -16.99 1.08
C ALA A 54 16.87 -17.51 2.47
N LYS A 55 17.20 -16.79 3.55
CA LYS A 55 16.81 -17.12 4.91
C LYS A 55 15.63 -16.25 5.34
N LYS A 56 14.73 -16.85 6.13
CA LYS A 56 13.63 -16.16 6.80
C LYS A 56 14.18 -14.97 7.61
N PRO A 57 13.63 -13.76 7.46
CA PRO A 57 14.13 -12.58 8.14
C PRO A 57 13.72 -12.54 9.61
N ASP A 58 14.58 -12.00 10.48
CA ASP A 58 14.20 -11.59 11.83
C ASP A 58 13.41 -10.27 11.75
N LEU A 59 12.09 -10.38 11.89
CA LEU A 59 11.20 -9.22 11.80
C LEU A 59 11.35 -8.24 12.96
N MET A 60 11.70 -8.72 14.16
CA MET A 60 11.98 -7.84 15.30
C MET A 60 13.24 -7.01 15.05
N ALA A 61 14.28 -7.62 14.47
CA ALA A 61 15.48 -6.89 14.05
C ALA A 61 15.17 -5.86 12.95
N LYS A 62 14.41 -6.25 11.92
CA LYS A 62 13.97 -5.32 10.86
C LYS A 62 13.16 -4.15 11.41
N ALA A 63 12.25 -4.39 12.35
CA ALA A 63 11.49 -3.32 13.01
C ALA A 63 12.41 -2.36 13.78
N ARG A 64 13.40 -2.88 14.51
CA ARG A 64 14.39 -2.06 15.22
C ARG A 64 15.21 -1.19 14.27
N GLU A 65 15.68 -1.75 13.15
CA GLU A 65 16.45 -1.05 12.12
C GLU A 65 15.61 0.05 11.44
N TYR A 66 14.39 -0.31 11.02
CA TYR A 66 13.45 0.62 10.40
C TYR A 66 13.16 1.82 11.31
N LEU A 67 12.79 1.56 12.57
CA LEU A 67 12.52 2.60 13.55
C LEU A 67 13.77 3.43 13.90
N SER A 68 14.97 2.84 13.86
CA SER A 68 16.23 3.58 14.04
C SER A 68 16.44 4.62 12.92
N THR A 69 16.03 4.30 11.70
CA THR A 69 16.08 5.23 10.56
C THR A 69 15.14 6.42 10.75
N ILE A 70 13.94 6.16 11.27
CA ILE A 70 12.98 7.21 11.64
C ILE A 70 13.54 8.07 12.78
N GLU A 71 14.02 7.44 13.85
CA GLU A 71 14.60 8.11 15.01
C GLU A 71 15.75 9.06 14.61
N LYS A 72 16.67 8.61 13.75
CA LYS A 72 17.75 9.44 13.22
C LYS A 72 17.21 10.71 12.53
N SER A 73 16.16 10.57 11.74
CA SER A 73 15.54 11.70 11.02
C SER A 73 14.83 12.67 11.98
N VAL A 74 14.19 12.15 13.03
CA VAL A 74 13.52 12.93 14.08
C VAL A 74 14.53 13.68 14.95
N ARG A 75 15.63 13.03 15.36
CA ARG A 75 16.68 13.64 16.18
C ARG A 75 17.39 14.79 15.47
N LYS A 76 17.52 14.76 14.13
CA LYS A 76 18.02 15.91 13.34
C LYS A 76 17.17 17.17 13.51
N LYS A 77 15.87 17.01 13.80
CA LYS A 77 14.94 18.10 14.11
C LYS A 77 14.88 18.45 15.61
N LYS A 78 15.74 17.84 16.45
CA LYS A 78 15.78 18.02 17.91
C LYS A 78 14.45 17.67 18.61
N LEU A 79 13.68 16.75 18.04
CA LEU A 79 12.41 16.29 18.61
C LEU A 79 12.60 15.03 19.46
N ARG A 80 11.75 14.85 20.47
CA ARG A 80 11.71 13.62 21.27
C ARG A 80 11.10 12.49 20.45
N PHE A 81 11.71 11.30 20.54
CA PHE A 81 11.23 10.09 19.90
C PHE A 81 10.97 9.00 20.94
N THR A 82 9.82 8.34 20.84
CA THR A 82 9.47 7.17 21.65
C THR A 82 8.94 6.09 20.71
N ARG A 83 9.20 4.82 21.02
CA ARG A 83 8.79 3.68 20.19
C ARG A 83 8.57 2.44 21.02
N ASP A 84 7.86 1.48 20.44
CA ASP A 84 7.74 0.12 20.95
C ASP A 84 7.56 -0.85 19.79
N ILE A 85 7.88 -2.13 20.03
CA ILE A 85 7.71 -3.22 19.07
C ILE A 85 7.13 -4.41 19.84
N LYS A 86 6.06 -5.00 19.31
CA LYS A 86 5.38 -6.15 19.90
C LYS A 86 5.21 -7.25 18.86
N ALA A 87 5.19 -8.50 19.32
CA ALA A 87 4.75 -9.62 18.50
C ALA A 87 3.32 -9.37 18.00
N ASP A 88 3.02 -9.75 16.76
CA ASP A 88 1.68 -9.68 16.21
C ASP A 88 0.88 -10.95 16.55
N LYS A 89 -0.45 -10.86 16.46
CA LYS A 89 -1.37 -12.00 16.58
C LYS A 89 -1.14 -13.06 15.51
N ASP A 90 -0.55 -12.67 14.38
CA ASP A 90 -0.25 -13.54 13.23
C ASP A 90 1.08 -14.31 13.38
N GLY A 91 1.62 -14.36 14.60
CA GLY A 91 2.78 -15.16 14.95
C GLY A 91 4.11 -14.58 14.43
N GLU A 92 5.09 -15.46 14.20
CA GLU A 92 6.46 -15.07 13.86
C GLU A 92 6.62 -14.38 12.48
N ASN A 93 5.59 -14.48 11.63
CA ASN A 93 5.56 -13.84 10.31
C ASN A 93 5.07 -12.40 10.35
N SER A 94 4.78 -11.86 11.54
CA SER A 94 4.46 -10.46 11.68
C SER A 94 4.88 -9.85 13.01
N VAL A 95 5.21 -8.56 12.98
CA VAL A 95 5.44 -7.75 14.17
C VAL A 95 4.73 -6.41 14.02
N ARG A 96 4.24 -5.88 15.12
CA ARG A 96 3.68 -4.52 15.17
C ARG A 96 4.64 -3.58 15.86
N PHE A 97 4.56 -2.32 15.47
CA PHE A 97 5.30 -1.27 16.13
C PHE A 97 4.47 -0.01 16.22
N TRP A 98 4.85 0.86 17.14
CA TRP A 98 4.41 2.24 17.13
C TRP A 98 5.58 3.15 17.46
N TRP A 99 5.47 4.41 17.06
CA TRP A 99 6.39 5.46 17.44
C TRP A 99 5.68 6.79 17.59
N ARG A 100 6.22 7.67 18.42
CA ARG A 100 5.68 9.01 18.66
C ARG A 100 6.80 10.05 18.70
N SER A 101 6.57 11.11 17.93
CA SER A 101 7.33 12.36 17.83
C SER A 101 6.29 13.51 17.73
N ASP A 102 6.55 14.58 17.00
CA ASP A 102 5.57 15.51 16.41
C ASP A 102 4.34 14.81 15.79
N ARG A 103 4.51 13.63 15.18
CA ARG A 103 3.42 12.75 14.74
C ARG A 103 3.37 11.42 15.50
N LEU A 104 2.27 10.68 15.36
CA LEU A 104 2.16 9.29 15.80
C LEU A 104 2.25 8.37 14.58
N GLY A 105 3.05 7.31 14.67
CA GLY A 105 3.08 6.26 13.67
C GLY A 105 2.69 4.93 14.30
N GLN A 106 1.83 4.17 13.62
CA GLN A 106 1.54 2.78 13.95
C GLN A 106 1.81 1.94 12.70
N GLY A 107 2.46 0.80 12.85
CA GLY A 107 2.84 0.01 11.70
C GLY A 107 2.95 -1.47 11.99
N ARG A 108 3.09 -2.21 10.90
CA ARG A 108 3.16 -3.66 10.84
C ARG A 108 4.24 -4.05 9.85
N ILE A 109 5.07 -5.00 10.24
CA ILE A 109 6.00 -5.69 9.32
C ILE A 109 5.48 -7.10 9.13
N LEU A 110 5.44 -7.53 7.87
CA LEU A 110 4.94 -8.84 7.44
C LEU A 110 6.01 -9.56 6.64
N TYR A 111 6.09 -10.87 6.81
CA TYR A 111 6.83 -11.75 5.92
C TYR A 111 5.91 -12.79 5.32
N CYS A 112 5.86 -12.83 4.00
CA CYS A 112 5.14 -13.88 3.27
C CYS A 112 6.13 -14.94 2.82
N GLU A 113 5.93 -16.17 3.29
CA GLU A 113 6.78 -17.32 2.95
C GLU A 113 6.63 -17.73 1.47
N LYS A 114 5.41 -17.63 0.93
CA LYS A 114 5.10 -18.01 -0.47
C LYS A 114 5.74 -17.05 -1.48
N CYS A 115 5.64 -15.74 -1.23
CA CYS A 115 6.23 -14.71 -2.10
C CYS A 115 7.69 -14.41 -1.76
N ASN A 116 8.17 -14.92 -0.62
CA ASN A 116 9.42 -14.54 0.03
C ASN A 116 9.59 -13.02 0.09
N ARG A 117 8.56 -12.30 0.53
CA ARG A 117 8.51 -10.82 0.53
C ARG A 117 8.38 -10.29 1.95
N VAL A 118 9.12 -9.22 2.23
CA VAL A 118 8.96 -8.44 3.46
C VAL A 118 8.19 -7.18 3.13
N ILE A 119 7.13 -6.91 3.88
CA ILE A 119 6.34 -5.68 3.77
C ILE A 119 6.52 -4.90 5.06
N VAL A 120 6.78 -3.60 4.93
CA VAL A 120 6.75 -2.63 6.03
C VAL A 120 5.65 -1.63 5.72
N ALA A 121 4.61 -1.62 6.55
CA ALA A 121 3.51 -0.68 6.44
C ALA A 121 3.40 0.19 7.69
N GLN A 122 3.09 1.47 7.52
CA GLN A 122 2.81 2.37 8.63
C GLN A 122 1.72 3.38 8.27
N ALA A 123 0.79 3.59 9.19
CA ALA A 123 -0.04 4.78 9.22
C ALA A 123 0.64 5.85 10.06
N ILE A 124 0.78 7.05 9.51
CA ILE A 124 1.32 8.24 10.16
C ILE A 124 0.17 9.21 10.34
N VAL A 125 -0.10 9.61 11.57
CA VAL A 125 -1.31 10.34 11.95
C VAL A 125 -0.94 11.60 12.74
N ALA A 126 -1.75 12.65 12.60
CA ALA A 126 -1.65 13.82 13.47
C ALA A 126 -2.05 13.44 14.91
N ARG A 127 -1.57 14.19 15.91
CA ARG A 127 -1.73 13.79 17.33
C ARG A 127 -3.17 13.90 17.84
N ASP A 128 -3.97 14.72 17.19
CA ASP A 128 -5.36 15.06 17.50
C ASP A 128 -6.37 14.20 16.72
N GLU A 129 -5.93 13.42 15.74
CA GLU A 129 -6.80 12.52 14.98
C GLU A 129 -7.06 11.20 15.73
N ASN A 130 -8.33 10.92 16.03
CA ASN A 130 -8.75 9.65 16.60
C ASN A 130 -9.04 8.61 15.51
N ILE A 131 -7.98 8.07 14.90
CA ILE A 131 -8.09 7.04 13.85
C ILE A 131 -7.48 5.69 14.25
N ALA A 132 -7.17 5.50 15.53
CA ALA A 132 -6.52 4.28 16.01
C ALA A 132 -7.31 2.99 15.67
N GLY A 133 -8.64 3.05 15.72
CA GLY A 133 -9.50 1.92 15.33
C GLY A 133 -9.43 1.60 13.83
N VAL A 134 -9.37 2.63 12.98
CA VAL A 134 -9.30 2.50 11.52
C VAL A 134 -7.92 2.00 11.09
N VAL A 135 -6.86 2.51 11.71
CA VAL A 135 -5.47 2.13 11.41
C VAL A 135 -5.22 0.64 11.60
N ALA A 136 -5.74 0.04 12.66
CA ALA A 136 -5.61 -1.41 12.87
C ALA A 136 -6.26 -2.21 11.75
N ALA A 137 -7.49 -1.84 11.33
CA ALA A 137 -8.19 -2.51 10.24
C ALA A 137 -7.45 -2.37 8.90
N ILE A 138 -6.92 -1.18 8.59
CA ILE A 138 -6.09 -0.93 7.40
C ILE A 138 -4.86 -1.86 7.43
N LEU A 139 -4.07 -1.86 8.51
CA LEU A 139 -2.86 -2.67 8.61
C LEU A 139 -3.15 -4.18 8.57
N ASP A 140 -4.31 -4.60 9.06
CA ASP A 140 -4.75 -5.99 9.06
C ASP A 140 -5.19 -6.47 7.68
N SER A 141 -5.66 -5.56 6.82
CA SER A 141 -6.11 -5.85 5.45
C SER A 141 -4.98 -6.03 4.42
N ILE A 142 -3.72 -5.86 4.83
CA ILE A 142 -2.58 -5.96 3.91
C ILE A 142 -2.45 -7.38 3.38
N ALA A 143 -2.43 -7.51 2.05
CA ALA A 143 -2.17 -8.77 1.34
C ALA A 143 -1.13 -8.56 0.24
N ASP A 144 -0.34 -9.59 -0.08
CA ASP A 144 0.78 -9.48 -1.02
C ASP A 144 0.69 -10.38 -2.25
N HIS A 145 -0.33 -11.23 -2.29
CA HIS A 145 -0.68 -12.08 -3.41
C HIS A 145 -2.13 -12.55 -3.33
N ARG A 146 -2.62 -13.08 -4.45
CA ARG A 146 -3.84 -13.88 -4.55
C ARG A 146 -3.52 -15.35 -4.60
N GLU A 147 -4.45 -16.19 -4.17
CA GLU A 147 -4.28 -17.65 -4.25
C GLU A 147 -4.31 -18.19 -5.69
N ASP A 148 -5.02 -17.52 -6.60
CA ASP A 148 -5.07 -17.88 -8.03
C ASP A 148 -3.86 -17.41 -8.84
N GLY A 149 -2.89 -16.74 -8.20
CA GLY A 149 -1.65 -16.28 -8.82
C GLY A 149 -1.80 -15.04 -9.72
N TRP A 150 -3.01 -14.47 -9.85
CA TRP A 150 -3.17 -13.18 -10.51
C TRP A 150 -2.57 -12.06 -9.65
N VAL A 151 -2.20 -10.96 -10.29
CA VAL A 151 -1.59 -9.81 -9.62
C VAL A 151 -2.62 -8.70 -9.51
N ASP A 152 -3.00 -8.34 -8.29
CA ASP A 152 -3.97 -7.27 -8.02
C ASP A 152 -3.39 -5.87 -8.20
N TRP A 153 -4.25 -4.98 -8.67
CA TRP A 153 -4.02 -3.55 -8.85
C TRP A 153 -5.25 -2.79 -8.34
N GLY A 154 -5.03 -1.67 -7.66
CA GLY A 154 -6.09 -0.82 -7.14
C GLY A 154 -5.63 0.63 -7.09
N LEU A 155 -6.19 1.48 -7.96
CA LEU A 155 -5.88 2.89 -7.98
C LEU A 155 -7.08 3.71 -8.47
N TYR A 156 -7.44 4.76 -7.73
CA TYR A 156 -8.48 5.72 -8.16
C TYR A 156 -9.77 5.04 -8.69
N GLU A 157 -10.34 4.13 -7.89
CA GLU A 157 -11.53 3.30 -8.20
C GLU A 157 -11.34 2.25 -9.32
N LEU A 158 -10.21 2.24 -10.00
CA LEU A 158 -9.85 1.20 -10.95
C LEU A 158 -9.22 0.02 -10.19
N VAL A 159 -10.01 -1.03 -9.99
CA VAL A 159 -9.57 -2.29 -9.38
C VAL A 159 -9.62 -3.39 -10.43
N PHE A 160 -8.49 -4.06 -10.64
CA PHE A 160 -8.37 -5.13 -11.62
C PHE A 160 -7.22 -6.07 -11.24
N ALA A 161 -7.13 -7.18 -11.96
CA ALA A 161 -6.03 -8.11 -11.79
C ALA A 161 -5.44 -8.48 -13.16
N VAL A 162 -4.14 -8.74 -13.18
CA VAL A 162 -3.41 -9.13 -14.38
C VAL A 162 -2.90 -10.56 -14.22
N PRO A 163 -3.00 -11.43 -15.26
CA PRO A 163 -2.48 -12.79 -15.19
C PRO A 163 -0.99 -12.86 -14.84
N PRO A 164 -0.52 -13.95 -14.22
CA PRO A 164 0.88 -14.11 -13.87
C PRO A 164 1.82 -14.04 -15.08
N GLY A 165 3.01 -13.49 -14.83
CA GLY A 165 4.08 -13.32 -15.82
C GLY A 165 3.98 -12.05 -16.67
N TYR A 166 2.89 -11.29 -16.59
CA TYR A 166 2.85 -9.94 -17.14
C TYR A 166 3.50 -8.96 -16.16
N VAL A 167 4.40 -8.13 -16.67
CA VAL A 167 5.08 -7.08 -15.89
C VAL A 167 4.63 -5.71 -16.38
N LEU A 168 4.51 -4.75 -15.47
CA LEU A 168 4.23 -3.36 -15.80
C LEU A 168 5.39 -2.82 -16.67
N ASP A 169 5.07 -2.37 -17.88
CA ASP A 169 6.00 -1.75 -18.82
C ASP A 169 5.95 -0.22 -18.69
N LYS A 170 4.74 0.34 -18.70
CA LYS A 170 4.50 1.78 -18.69
C LYS A 170 3.24 2.11 -17.90
N GLN A 171 3.22 3.31 -17.32
CA GLN A 171 2.03 3.87 -16.67
C GLN A 171 1.83 5.34 -17.07
N LYS A 172 0.56 5.76 -17.11
CA LYS A 172 0.14 7.15 -17.25
C LYS A 172 -0.91 7.41 -16.18
N LEU A 173 -0.59 8.25 -15.21
CA LEU A 173 -1.47 8.60 -14.10
C LEU A 173 -1.74 10.11 -14.16
N MET A 174 -2.77 10.50 -14.90
CA MET A 174 -3.13 11.89 -15.16
C MET A 174 -4.55 12.17 -14.65
N SER A 175 -4.86 13.44 -14.39
CA SER A 175 -6.25 13.84 -14.16
C SER A 175 -7.09 13.50 -15.38
N GLY A 176 -8.19 12.76 -15.18
CA GLY A 176 -9.07 12.33 -16.26
C GLY A 176 -8.57 11.17 -17.13
N TYR A 177 -7.35 10.65 -16.91
CA TYR A 177 -6.86 9.47 -17.64
C TYR A 177 -5.87 8.64 -16.82
N LEU A 178 -6.18 7.35 -16.71
CA LEU A 178 -5.28 6.33 -16.18
C LEU A 178 -4.98 5.32 -17.29
N GLY A 179 -3.72 4.93 -17.43
CA GLY A 179 -3.31 3.86 -18.32
C GLY A 179 -2.19 3.04 -17.69
N LEU A 180 -2.38 1.73 -17.59
CA LEU A 180 -1.36 0.77 -17.19
C LEU A 180 -1.15 -0.23 -18.32
N PHE A 181 0.10 -0.37 -18.75
CA PHE A 181 0.48 -1.19 -19.88
C PHE A 181 1.42 -2.28 -19.42
N PHE A 182 1.04 -3.52 -19.68
CA PHE A 182 1.74 -4.71 -19.23
C PHE A 182 2.27 -5.50 -20.42
N LYS A 183 3.40 -6.18 -20.23
CA LYS A 183 4.01 -7.04 -21.25
C LYS A 183 4.39 -8.41 -20.71
N ARG A 184 4.30 -9.42 -21.59
CA ARG A 184 4.83 -10.77 -21.38
C ARG A 184 5.34 -11.31 -22.71
N GLY A 185 6.64 -11.11 -22.96
CA GLY A 185 7.23 -11.36 -24.29
C GLY A 185 6.53 -10.49 -25.35
N PRO A 186 5.95 -11.07 -26.42
CA PRO A 186 5.26 -10.31 -27.46
C PRO A 186 3.81 -9.94 -27.09
N ARG A 187 3.26 -10.47 -25.99
CA ARG A 187 1.86 -10.22 -25.58
C ARG A 187 1.78 -8.99 -24.69
N THR A 188 0.74 -8.18 -24.89
CA THR A 188 0.48 -6.99 -24.10
C THR A 188 -0.93 -7.00 -23.52
N ILE A 189 -1.11 -6.31 -22.40
CA ILE A 189 -2.41 -5.97 -21.82
C ILE A 189 -2.37 -4.48 -21.52
N SER A 190 -3.40 -3.74 -21.94
CA SER A 190 -3.63 -2.37 -21.49
C SER A 190 -4.88 -2.32 -20.62
N VAL A 191 -4.81 -1.57 -19.53
CA VAL A 191 -5.95 -1.25 -18.68
C VAL A 191 -6.02 0.25 -18.56
N GLU A 192 -7.14 0.81 -19.00
CA GLU A 192 -7.28 2.25 -19.16
C GLU A 192 -8.61 2.72 -18.56
N ARG A 193 -8.59 3.89 -17.92
CA ARG A 193 -9.78 4.58 -17.40
C ARG A 193 -9.77 6.01 -17.92
N TRP A 194 -10.87 6.40 -18.55
CA TRP A 194 -11.09 7.75 -19.08
C TRP A 194 -12.15 8.45 -18.21
N GLY A 195 -11.74 9.47 -17.46
CA GLY A 195 -12.58 10.13 -16.44
C GLY A 195 -13.79 10.88 -17.00
N LEU A 196 -13.75 11.30 -18.27
CA LEU A 196 -14.87 11.96 -18.95
C LEU A 196 -15.86 10.98 -19.61
N ALA A 197 -15.55 9.68 -19.65
CA ALA A 197 -16.45 8.69 -20.27
C ALA A 197 -17.76 8.54 -19.49
N ASN A 198 -17.75 8.71 -18.16
CA ASN A 198 -18.97 8.62 -17.35
C ASN A 198 -19.94 9.78 -17.59
N THR A 199 -19.44 10.96 -17.99
CA THR A 199 -20.28 12.12 -18.31
C THR A 199 -20.81 12.08 -19.75
N LEU A 200 -20.04 11.48 -20.67
CA LEU A 200 -20.44 11.33 -22.07
C LEU A 200 -21.43 10.16 -22.29
N LEU A 201 -21.25 9.04 -21.59
CA LEU A 201 -22.11 7.85 -21.72
C LEU A 201 -23.40 7.91 -20.88
N ALA A 202 -23.54 8.89 -19.97
CA ALA A 202 -24.79 9.13 -19.26
C ALA A 202 -25.81 9.95 -20.08
N GLY A 203 -25.40 10.48 -21.24
CA GLY A 203 -26.24 11.27 -22.14
C GLY A 203 -26.67 10.56 -23.43
N ASP A 204 -26.05 9.43 -23.76
CA ASP A 204 -26.37 8.66 -24.97
C ASP A 204 -27.09 7.36 -24.58
N ASP A 205 -28.42 7.43 -24.55
CA ASP A 205 -29.22 6.25 -24.89
C ASP A 205 -28.72 5.77 -26.26
N MET A 206 -28.13 4.57 -26.30
CA MET A 206 -27.87 3.88 -27.57
C MET A 206 -29.22 3.72 -28.26
N GLN A 207 -29.48 4.58 -29.24
CA GLN A 207 -30.56 4.35 -30.19
C GLN A 207 -30.15 3.14 -31.04
N THR A 208 -30.79 2.01 -30.75
CA THR A 208 -30.87 0.84 -31.63
C THR A 208 -31.74 1.13 -32.84
#